data_AF-A0A4Y2D3G7-F1
#
_entry.id   AF-A0A4Y2D3G7-F1
#
_cell.length_a   1.000
_cell.length_b   1.000
_cell.length_c   1.000
_cell.angle_alpha   90.00
_cell.angle_beta   90.00
_cell.angle_gamma   90.00
#
_symmetry.space_group_name_H-M   'P 1'
#
loop_
_entity.id
_entity.type
_entity.pdbx_description
1 polymer ?
#
loop_
_entity_poly.entity_id
_entity_poly.type
_entity_poly.pdbx_seq_one_letter_code
_entity_poly.pdbx_strand_id
1 'polypeptide(L)'
;MVYGSARPTVLRRLDTIHHSGLRICTGAFRTSPVESLYIISNQLPLDLRRQKISALYSFRAQSVRNHPINRLSFPAGLPKLYAARPSHILPLCERTKMLLHDSDLNNVSVQLSDFFTFPPWDSPQFSFLNPFSGFDKSSTAPITFQQLFHHHRHQYSSFVPIFTDGSKSDGHVGCGVVFPSDTLSCRLHNCCSVFTAELVAIFCALQEISPSNQRNFILILIA
;
A
#
# COMPACT_ATOMS: atom_id res chain seq x y z
N MET A 1 -14.05 -15.59 10.41
CA MET A 1 -14.84 -15.66 9.16
C MET A 1 -13.87 -15.56 7.99
N VAL A 2 -13.81 -16.55 7.11
CA VAL A 2 -12.81 -16.62 6.02
C VAL A 2 -13.49 -16.29 4.69
N TYR A 3 -12.97 -15.28 3.97
CA TYR A 3 -13.55 -14.81 2.71
C TYR A 3 -13.55 -15.91 1.64
N GLY A 4 -14.71 -16.17 1.03
CA GLY A 4 -14.84 -17.12 -0.08
C GLY A 4 -14.83 -18.60 0.29
N SER A 5 -15.04 -18.96 1.56
CA SER A 5 -15.09 -20.38 2.01
C SER A 5 -16.46 -21.06 1.82
N ALA A 6 -17.47 -20.34 1.33
CA ALA A 6 -18.79 -20.92 1.03
C ALA A 6 -18.80 -21.51 -0.40
N ARG A 7 -19.71 -22.47 -0.65
CA ARG A 7 -19.86 -23.07 -1.98
C ARG A 7 -20.24 -21.99 -3.02
N PRO A 8 -19.78 -22.12 -4.29
CA PRO A 8 -20.10 -21.16 -5.35
C PRO A 8 -21.61 -20.93 -5.51
N THR A 9 -22.43 -21.96 -5.35
CA THR A 9 -23.90 -21.85 -5.42
C THR A 9 -24.48 -20.94 -4.35
N VAL A 10 -23.91 -20.94 -3.14
CA VAL A 10 -24.31 -20.06 -2.04
C VAL A 10 -23.83 -18.63 -2.30
N LEU A 11 -22.59 -18.48 -2.78
CA LEU A 11 -22.01 -17.17 -3.11
C LEU A 11 -22.78 -16.45 -4.23
N ARG A 12 -23.24 -17.19 -5.25
CA ARG A 12 -24.04 -16.62 -6.36
C ARG A 12 -25.33 -15.94 -5.92
N ARG A 13 -25.92 -16.36 -4.80
CA ARG A 13 -27.12 -15.71 -4.25
C ARG A 13 -26.83 -14.25 -3.85
N LEU A 14 -25.60 -13.95 -3.44
CA LEU A 14 -25.19 -12.59 -3.11
C LEU A 14 -25.04 -11.71 -4.35
N ASP A 15 -24.68 -12.30 -5.51
CA ASP A 15 -24.56 -11.54 -6.75
C ASP A 15 -25.91 -10.96 -7.17
N THR A 16 -26.99 -11.74 -7.06
CA THR A 16 -28.36 -11.24 -7.35
C THR A 16 -28.74 -10.04 -6.47
N ILE A 17 -28.43 -10.11 -5.18
CA ILE A 17 -28.69 -9.00 -4.24
C ILE A 17 -27.84 -7.79 -4.59
N HIS A 18 -26.54 -8.01 -4.87
CA HIS A 18 -25.61 -6.96 -5.23
C HIS A 18 -26.02 -6.25 -6.53
N HIS A 19 -26.35 -6.98 -7.58
CA HIS A 19 -26.80 -6.41 -8.85
C HIS A 19 -28.10 -5.62 -8.69
N SER A 20 -29.03 -6.13 -7.88
CA SER A 20 -30.28 -5.42 -7.58
C SER A 20 -29.99 -4.10 -6.84
N GLY A 21 -29.10 -4.11 -5.85
CA GLY A 21 -28.67 -2.91 -5.14
C GLY A 21 -28.01 -1.90 -6.08
N LEU A 22 -27.11 -2.34 -6.96
CA LEU A 22 -26.47 -1.44 -7.94
C LEU A 22 -27.50 -0.75 -8.83
N ARG A 23 -28.51 -1.47 -9.33
CA ARG A 23 -29.57 -0.88 -10.16
C ARG A 23 -30.40 0.15 -9.43
N ILE A 24 -30.74 -0.12 -8.16
CA ILE A 24 -31.49 0.82 -7.34
C ILE A 24 -30.66 2.09 -7.13
N CYS A 25 -29.38 1.95 -6.77
CA CYS A 25 -28.49 3.08 -6.52
C CYS A 25 -28.22 3.92 -7.78
N THR A 26 -28.12 3.29 -8.95
CA THR A 26 -27.83 3.99 -10.21
C THR A 26 -29.08 4.41 -10.99
N GLY A 27 -30.27 3.99 -10.56
CA GLY A 27 -31.52 4.19 -11.31
C GLY A 27 -31.60 3.42 -12.63
N ALA A 28 -30.71 2.44 -12.85
CA ALA A 28 -30.65 1.67 -14.09
C ALA A 28 -31.86 0.73 -14.24
N PHE A 29 -32.25 0.47 -15.49
CA PHE A 29 -33.30 -0.50 -15.79
C PHE A 29 -32.97 -1.88 -15.22
N ARG A 30 -34.01 -2.67 -14.93
CA ARG A 30 -33.87 -4.07 -14.48
C ARG A 30 -33.09 -4.95 -15.47
N THR A 31 -33.13 -4.59 -16.75
CA THR A 31 -32.50 -5.30 -17.87
C THR A 31 -31.12 -4.78 -18.25
N SER A 32 -30.61 -3.70 -17.64
CA SER A 32 -29.29 -3.16 -17.99
C SER A 32 -28.18 -4.21 -17.78
N PRO A 33 -27.15 -4.29 -18.63
CA PRO A 33 -26.06 -5.24 -18.43
C PRO A 33 -25.32 -5.02 -17.11
N VAL A 34 -24.94 -6.11 -16.42
CA VAL A 34 -24.26 -6.04 -15.12
C VAL A 34 -22.88 -5.40 -15.23
N GLU A 35 -22.13 -5.69 -16.29
CA GLU A 35 -20.81 -5.08 -16.53
C GLU A 35 -20.89 -3.56 -16.63
N SER A 36 -21.91 -3.02 -17.30
CA SER A 36 -22.16 -1.58 -17.37
C SER A 36 -22.42 -0.99 -15.98
N LEU A 37 -23.13 -1.71 -15.10
CA LEU A 37 -23.36 -1.26 -13.72
C LEU A 37 -22.06 -1.18 -12.93
N TYR A 38 -21.18 -2.18 -13.06
CA TYR A 38 -19.88 -2.15 -12.39
C TYR A 38 -19.04 -0.94 -12.80
N ILE A 39 -19.02 -0.63 -14.10
CA ILE A 39 -18.30 0.54 -14.63
C ILE A 39 -18.90 1.84 -14.10
N ILE A 40 -20.22 2.04 -14.23
CA ILE A 40 -20.88 3.28 -13.82
C ILE A 40 -20.80 3.50 -12.30
N SER A 41 -20.90 2.43 -11.50
CA SER A 41 -20.85 2.51 -10.04
C SER A 41 -19.44 2.45 -9.46
N ASN A 42 -18.41 2.27 -10.30
CA ASN A 42 -17.04 2.01 -9.90
C ASN A 42 -16.94 0.88 -8.84
N GLN A 43 -17.72 -0.19 -9.02
CA GLN A 43 -17.73 -1.35 -8.13
C GLN A 43 -17.11 -2.57 -8.81
N LEU A 44 -16.33 -3.33 -8.05
CA LEU A 44 -15.81 -4.62 -8.50
C LEU A 44 -16.88 -5.72 -8.39
N PRO A 45 -16.91 -6.68 -9.33
CA PRO A 45 -17.61 -7.95 -9.16
C PRO A 45 -17.27 -8.60 -7.81
N LEU A 46 -18.25 -9.22 -7.16
CA LEU A 46 -18.06 -9.76 -5.82
C LEU A 46 -16.97 -10.84 -5.75
N ASP A 47 -16.75 -11.61 -6.81
CA ASP A 47 -15.64 -12.57 -6.88
C ASP A 47 -14.28 -11.89 -6.81
N LEU A 48 -14.05 -10.87 -7.63
CA LEU A 48 -12.82 -10.08 -7.60
C LEU A 48 -12.65 -9.34 -6.27
N ARG A 49 -13.76 -8.85 -5.70
CA ARG A 49 -13.75 -8.24 -4.35
C ARG A 49 -13.31 -9.24 -3.29
N ARG A 50 -13.81 -10.49 -3.31
CA ARG A 50 -13.40 -11.56 -2.40
C ARG A 50 -11.92 -11.90 -2.56
N GLN A 51 -11.42 -11.96 -3.79
CA GLN A 51 -10.00 -12.18 -4.09
C GLN A 51 -9.13 -11.06 -3.52
N LYS A 52 -9.48 -9.79 -3.81
CA LYS A 52 -8.79 -8.60 -3.28
C LYS A 52 -8.73 -8.62 -1.75
N ILE A 53 -9.85 -8.88 -1.09
CA ILE A 53 -9.89 -8.93 0.38
C ILE A 53 -9.05 -10.10 0.92
N SER A 54 -9.05 -11.25 0.24
CA SER A 54 -8.23 -12.41 0.63
C SER A 54 -6.73 -12.11 0.53
N ALA A 55 -6.30 -11.43 -0.53
CA ALA A 55 -4.93 -10.96 -0.72
C ALA A 55 -4.53 -9.92 0.32
N LEU A 56 -5.36 -8.90 0.55
CA LEU A 56 -5.10 -7.88 1.57
C LEU A 56 -4.97 -8.51 2.96
N TYR A 57 -5.81 -9.48 3.27
CA TYR A 57 -5.73 -10.21 4.53
C TYR A 57 -4.45 -11.03 4.64
N SER A 58 -4.00 -11.70 3.57
CA SER A 58 -2.73 -12.45 3.61
C SER A 58 -1.53 -11.53 3.81
N PHE A 59 -1.47 -10.40 3.10
CA PHE A 59 -0.39 -9.42 3.28
C PHE A 59 -0.40 -8.86 4.70
N ARG A 60 -1.57 -8.54 5.26
CA ARG A 60 -1.68 -8.09 6.66
C ARG A 60 -1.29 -9.17 7.67
N ALA A 61 -1.61 -10.43 7.40
CA ALA A 61 -1.19 -11.54 8.25
C ALA A 61 0.33 -11.73 8.19
N GLN A 62 0.96 -11.55 7.03
CA GLN A 62 2.41 -11.62 6.84
C GLN A 62 3.13 -10.44 7.53
N SER A 63 2.55 -9.24 7.52
CA SER A 63 3.15 -8.07 8.17
C SER A 63 3.15 -8.16 9.70
N VAL A 64 2.30 -8.99 10.31
CA VAL A 64 2.23 -9.12 11.78
C VAL A 64 3.17 -10.21 12.26
N ARG A 65 4.14 -9.85 13.10
CA ARG A 65 5.02 -10.81 13.77
C ARG A 65 4.17 -11.83 14.53
N ASN A 66 4.50 -13.12 14.40
CA ASN A 66 3.83 -14.22 15.12
C ASN A 66 2.32 -14.38 14.85
N HIS A 67 1.81 -13.92 13.69
CA HIS A 67 0.40 -14.11 13.35
C HIS A 67 0.03 -15.61 13.32
N PRO A 68 -1.12 -16.04 13.91
CA PRO A 68 -1.49 -17.45 14.01
C PRO A 68 -1.53 -18.21 12.68
N ILE A 69 -1.92 -17.52 11.60
CA ILE A 69 -1.96 -18.12 10.25
C ILE A 69 -0.58 -18.44 9.71
N ASN A 70 0.45 -17.67 10.07
CA ASN A 70 1.82 -17.93 9.62
C ASN A 70 2.41 -19.18 10.31
N ARG A 71 1.81 -19.63 11.41
CA ARG A 71 2.18 -20.87 12.12
C ARG A 71 1.49 -22.12 11.58
N LEU A 72 0.49 -21.95 10.69
CA LEU A 72 -0.20 -23.08 10.09
C LEU A 72 0.71 -23.75 9.06
N SER A 73 1.27 -24.90 9.43
CA SER A 73 1.98 -25.77 8.49
C SER A 73 0.97 -26.67 7.79
N PHE A 74 0.95 -26.64 6.46
CA PHE A 74 0.12 -27.52 5.65
C PHE A 74 0.96 -28.68 5.09
N PRO A 75 0.43 -29.92 5.07
CA PRO A 75 1.14 -31.04 4.48
C PRO A 75 1.43 -30.79 3.00
N ALA A 76 2.61 -31.18 2.52
CA ALA A 76 2.98 -31.06 1.10
C ALA A 76 2.01 -31.78 0.14
N GLY A 77 1.26 -32.78 0.64
CA GLY A 77 0.23 -33.50 -0.12
C GLY A 77 -1.12 -32.79 -0.22
N LEU A 78 -1.33 -31.67 0.48
CA LEU A 78 -2.63 -30.97 0.51
C LEU A 78 -3.12 -30.59 -0.90
N PRO A 79 -2.31 -30.02 -1.80
CA PRO A 79 -2.76 -29.69 -3.15
C PRO A 79 -3.24 -30.92 -3.92
N LYS A 80 -2.53 -32.06 -3.81
CA LYS A 80 -2.90 -33.32 -4.47
C LYS A 80 -4.23 -33.87 -3.93
N LEU A 81 -4.46 -33.78 -2.62
CA LEU A 81 -5.71 -34.22 -1.99
C LEU A 81 -6.91 -33.40 -2.45
N TYR A 82 -6.76 -32.08 -2.58
CA TYR A 82 -7.82 -31.21 -3.05
C TYR A 82 -8.04 -31.29 -4.56
N ALA A 83 -6.99 -31.55 -5.36
CA ALA A 83 -7.12 -31.87 -6.78
C ALA A 83 -7.96 -33.14 -7.00
N ALA A 84 -7.82 -34.15 -6.12
CA ALA A 84 -8.65 -35.37 -6.15
C ALA A 84 -10.09 -35.14 -5.64
N ARG A 85 -10.39 -34.00 -5.01
CA ARG A 85 -11.70 -33.66 -4.44
C ARG A 85 -12.10 -32.22 -4.82
N PRO A 86 -12.43 -31.95 -6.09
CA PRO A 86 -12.70 -30.59 -6.58
C PRO A 86 -13.91 -29.91 -5.92
N SER A 87 -14.79 -30.66 -5.28
CA SER A 87 -15.93 -30.12 -4.51
C SER A 87 -15.53 -29.55 -3.15
N HIS A 88 -14.32 -29.85 -2.66
CA HIS A 88 -13.81 -29.35 -1.39
C HIS A 88 -13.11 -28.01 -1.59
N ILE A 89 -13.47 -27.03 -0.76
CA ILE A 89 -12.93 -25.67 -0.88
C ILE A 89 -11.58 -25.62 -0.19
N LEU A 90 -10.55 -25.27 -0.96
CA LEU A 90 -9.19 -25.16 -0.48
C LEU A 90 -9.06 -24.11 0.66
N PRO A 91 -8.21 -24.35 1.67
CA PRO A 91 -7.96 -23.37 2.74
C PRO A 91 -7.52 -22.01 2.20
N LEU A 92 -7.84 -20.94 2.94
CA LEU A 92 -7.56 -19.55 2.52
C LEU A 92 -6.11 -19.32 2.12
N CYS A 93 -5.17 -19.76 2.95
CA CYS A 93 -3.74 -19.59 2.73
C CYS A 93 -3.30 -20.14 1.38
N GLU A 94 -3.76 -21.33 1.00
CA GLU A 94 -3.42 -21.96 -0.28
C GLU A 94 -4.12 -21.26 -1.44
N ARG A 95 -5.39 -20.87 -1.28
CA ARG A 95 -6.10 -20.07 -2.30
C ARG A 95 -5.40 -18.74 -2.55
N THR A 96 -4.95 -18.07 -1.51
CA THR A 96 -4.27 -16.79 -1.65
C THR A 96 -2.85 -16.96 -2.21
N LYS A 97 -2.13 -18.03 -1.87
CA LYS A 97 -0.84 -18.36 -2.53
C LYS A 97 -1.01 -18.52 -4.04
N MET A 98 -2.04 -19.26 -4.47
CA MET A 98 -2.34 -19.40 -5.91
C MET A 98 -2.67 -18.05 -6.54
N LEU A 99 -3.55 -17.27 -5.91
CA LEU A 99 -3.92 -15.93 -6.39
C LEU A 99 -2.71 -14.99 -6.55
N LEU A 100 -1.80 -14.99 -5.57
CA LEU A 100 -0.59 -14.17 -5.60
C LEU A 100 0.40 -14.67 -6.65
N HIS A 101 0.47 -15.98 -6.89
CA HIS A 101 1.24 -16.56 -7.98
C HIS A 101 0.72 -16.13 -9.34
N ASP A 102 -0.60 -16.23 -9.56
CA ASP A 102 -1.25 -15.85 -10.82
C ASP A 102 -1.15 -14.34 -11.10
N SER A 103 -0.88 -13.53 -10.07
CA SER A 103 -0.75 -12.07 -10.16
C SER A 103 0.70 -11.56 -10.17
N ASP A 104 1.70 -12.45 -10.22
CA ASP A 104 3.14 -12.12 -10.08
C ASP A 104 3.50 -11.35 -8.79
N LEU A 105 2.72 -11.55 -7.72
CA LEU A 105 2.90 -10.87 -6.43
C LEU A 105 3.62 -11.73 -5.37
N ASN A 106 4.10 -12.91 -5.74
CA ASN A 106 4.80 -13.80 -4.80
C ASN A 106 6.13 -13.25 -4.30
N ASN A 107 6.78 -12.39 -5.08
CA ASN A 107 8.10 -11.82 -4.75
C ASN A 107 8.00 -10.47 -4.03
N VAL A 108 6.79 -10.04 -3.66
CA VAL A 108 6.60 -8.79 -2.93
C VAL A 108 7.09 -8.97 -1.49
N SER A 109 8.13 -8.19 -1.13
CA SER A 109 8.57 -8.09 0.26
C SER A 109 7.53 -7.32 1.07
N VAL A 110 6.99 -7.96 2.10
CA VAL A 110 6.04 -7.35 3.04
C VAL A 110 6.82 -6.85 4.25
N GLN A 111 6.80 -5.54 4.46
CA GLN A 111 7.39 -4.95 5.65
C GLN A 111 6.61 -5.37 6.90
N LEU A 112 7.32 -5.74 7.96
CA LEU A 112 6.70 -6.02 9.24
C LEU A 112 6.08 -4.73 9.80
N SER A 113 4.81 -4.84 10.19
CA SER A 113 4.13 -3.81 10.95
C SER A 113 4.42 -4.07 12.41
N ASP A 114 5.28 -3.25 12.99
CA ASP A 114 5.43 -3.19 14.43
C ASP A 114 4.31 -2.30 15.00
N PHE A 115 3.82 -2.65 16.18
CA PHE A 115 2.92 -1.79 16.91
C PHE A 115 3.73 -0.63 17.48
N PHE A 116 3.13 0.57 17.52
CA PHE A 116 3.73 1.68 18.23
C PHE A 116 3.99 1.25 19.68
N THR A 117 5.21 1.51 20.16
CA THR A 117 5.59 1.28 21.56
C THR A 117 4.95 2.30 22.51
N PHE A 118 4.33 3.33 21.95
CA PHE A 118 3.58 4.37 22.64
C PHE A 118 2.10 4.33 22.24
N PRO A 119 1.19 4.74 23.14
CA PRO A 119 -0.22 4.82 22.81
C PRO A 119 -0.50 5.95 21.80
N PRO A 120 -1.62 5.89 21.05
CA PRO A 120 -1.92 6.87 20.00
C PRO A 120 -2.00 8.34 20.47
N TRP A 121 -2.31 8.58 21.74
CA TRP A 121 -2.38 9.92 22.32
C TRP A 121 -1.01 10.48 22.76
N ASP A 122 0.04 9.67 22.72
CA ASP A 122 1.41 10.03 23.14
C ASP A 122 2.37 9.89 21.96
N SER A 123 1.99 10.45 20.80
CA SER A 123 2.82 10.42 19.61
C SER A 123 4.03 11.33 19.77
N PRO A 124 5.24 10.90 19.37
CA PRO A 124 6.41 11.75 19.31
C PRO A 124 6.10 13.04 18.54
N GLN A 125 6.47 14.17 19.13
CA GLN A 125 6.26 15.47 18.51
C GLN A 125 7.28 15.67 17.39
N PHE A 126 6.82 15.87 16.16
CA PHE A 126 7.61 16.37 15.05
C PHE A 126 7.00 17.67 14.52
N SER A 127 7.84 18.56 13.98
CA SER A 127 7.37 19.81 13.39
C SER A 127 7.20 19.62 11.89
N PHE A 128 5.95 19.67 11.41
CA PHE A 128 5.67 19.75 9.99
C PHE A 128 5.79 21.21 9.53
N LEU A 129 6.71 21.47 8.60
CA LEU A 129 6.99 22.79 8.07
C LEU A 129 6.59 22.83 6.60
N ASN A 130 5.68 23.74 6.24
CA ASN A 130 5.30 23.99 4.86
C ASN A 130 5.55 25.48 4.51
N PRO A 131 6.80 25.85 4.16
CA PRO A 131 7.14 27.23 3.80
C PRO A 131 6.44 27.71 2.51
N PHE A 132 5.85 26.79 1.75
CA PHE A 132 5.13 27.08 0.51
C PHE A 132 3.61 27.21 0.71
N SER A 133 3.13 27.10 1.95
CA SER A 133 1.69 27.26 2.24
C SER A 133 1.21 28.64 1.78
N GLY A 134 0.11 28.66 1.02
CA GLY A 134 -0.48 29.89 0.45
C GLY A 134 0.03 30.29 -0.93
N PHE A 135 0.98 29.57 -1.52
CA PHE A 135 1.43 29.78 -2.90
C PHE A 135 0.85 28.71 -3.83
N ASP A 136 0.25 29.12 -4.94
CA ASP A 136 -0.24 28.21 -5.96
C ASP A 136 0.83 27.89 -7.01
N LYS A 137 0.97 26.60 -7.38
CA LYS A 137 2.02 26.11 -8.30
C LYS A 137 1.80 26.62 -9.73
N SER A 138 0.56 26.95 -10.12
CA SER A 138 0.25 27.40 -11.48
C SER A 138 0.47 28.91 -11.66
N SER A 139 0.22 29.71 -10.62
CA SER A 139 0.32 31.18 -10.70
C SER A 139 1.64 31.76 -10.22
N THR A 140 2.35 31.06 -9.33
CA THR A 140 3.55 31.59 -8.67
C THR A 140 4.80 31.35 -9.52
N ALA A 141 5.62 32.39 -9.70
CA ALA A 141 6.85 32.27 -10.47
C ALA A 141 7.83 31.27 -9.83
N PRO A 142 8.53 30.41 -10.60
CA PRO A 142 9.48 29.44 -10.07
C PRO A 142 10.58 30.04 -9.17
N ILE A 143 11.00 31.27 -9.47
CA ILE A 143 12.01 32.00 -8.68
C ILE A 143 11.53 32.29 -7.25
N THR A 144 10.23 32.50 -7.04
CA THR A 144 9.66 32.72 -5.71
C THR A 144 9.80 31.47 -4.86
N PHE A 145 9.51 30.28 -5.41
CA PHE A 145 9.71 29.02 -4.70
C PHE A 145 11.19 28.78 -4.35
N GLN A 146 12.11 29.09 -5.26
CA GLN A 146 13.55 28.99 -5.00
C GLN A 146 13.98 29.91 -3.86
N GLN A 147 13.53 31.17 -3.86
CA GLN A 147 13.84 32.14 -2.80
C GLN A 147 13.28 31.70 -1.44
N LEU A 148 12.02 31.24 -1.39
CA LEU A 148 11.41 30.69 -0.18
C LEU A 148 12.20 29.49 0.36
N PHE A 149 12.59 28.58 -0.52
CA PHE A 149 13.41 27.44 -0.16
C PHE A 149 14.77 27.86 0.41
N HIS A 150 15.48 28.78 -0.25
CA HIS A 150 16.78 29.26 0.21
C HIS A 150 16.68 29.98 1.56
N HIS A 151 15.65 30.80 1.76
CA HIS A 151 15.38 31.46 3.03
C HIS A 151 15.14 30.44 4.15
N HIS A 152 14.27 29.46 3.91
CA HIS A 152 14.01 28.38 4.86
C HIS A 152 15.27 27.55 5.15
N ARG A 153 16.06 27.22 4.11
CA ARG A 153 17.32 26.50 4.26
C ARG A 153 18.33 27.26 5.11
N HIS A 154 18.37 28.59 5.00
CA HIS A 154 19.21 29.46 5.82
C HIS A 154 18.75 29.48 7.29
N GLN A 155 17.44 29.54 7.54
CA GLN A 155 16.87 29.48 8.90
C GLN A 155 17.26 28.18 9.63
N TYR A 156 17.30 27.06 8.91
CA TYR A 156 17.73 25.75 9.43
C TYR A 156 19.16 25.39 9.02
N SER A 157 20.05 26.39 8.91
CA SER A 157 21.46 26.18 8.51
C SER A 157 22.23 25.23 9.43
N SER A 158 21.88 25.20 10.72
CA SER A 158 22.44 24.29 11.73
C SER A 158 21.92 22.85 11.65
N PHE A 159 20.88 22.59 10.85
CA PHE A 159 20.33 21.26 10.64
C PHE A 159 20.95 20.62 9.40
N VAL A 160 21.20 19.32 9.48
CA VAL A 160 21.68 18.51 8.36
C VAL A 160 20.51 18.26 7.41
N PRO A 161 20.59 18.72 6.14
CA PRO A 161 19.52 18.54 5.17
C PRO A 161 19.59 17.12 4.60
N ILE A 162 18.44 16.46 4.53
CA ILE A 162 18.28 15.16 3.90
C ILE A 162 17.14 15.28 2.92
N PHE A 163 17.42 15.02 1.65
CA PHE A 163 16.42 15.09 0.60
C PHE A 163 15.88 13.71 0.30
N THR A 164 14.57 13.58 0.19
CA THR A 164 13.89 12.32 -0.12
C THR A 164 12.98 12.50 -1.32
N ASP A 165 12.95 11.50 -2.20
CA ASP A 165 12.10 11.50 -3.39
C ASP A 165 11.65 10.06 -3.72
N GLY A 166 10.41 9.92 -4.16
CA GLY A 166 9.81 8.68 -4.61
C GLY A 166 9.33 8.78 -6.05
N SER A 167 9.85 7.94 -6.93
CA SER A 167 9.49 7.96 -8.36
C SER A 167 8.72 6.72 -8.79
N LYS A 168 7.81 6.91 -9.76
CA LYS A 168 7.16 5.84 -10.51
C LYS A 168 7.08 6.19 -11.98
N SER A 169 7.52 5.27 -12.82
CA SER A 169 7.35 5.25 -14.27
C SER A 169 6.81 3.90 -14.73
N ASP A 170 6.58 3.73 -16.03
CA ASP A 170 6.04 2.48 -16.57
C ASP A 170 6.97 1.30 -16.28
N GLY A 171 6.49 0.41 -15.40
CA GLY A 171 7.23 -0.76 -14.94
C GLY A 171 8.41 -0.45 -14.00
N HIS A 172 8.54 0.78 -13.48
CA HIS A 172 9.63 1.14 -12.59
C HIS A 172 9.17 1.96 -11.39
N VAL A 173 9.51 1.50 -10.19
CA VAL A 173 9.27 2.24 -8.93
C VAL A 173 10.56 2.24 -8.12
N GLY A 174 10.92 3.38 -7.54
CA GLY A 174 12.09 3.48 -6.69
C GLY A 174 12.07 4.74 -5.85
N CYS A 175 12.93 4.77 -4.84
CA CYS A 175 13.15 5.96 -4.03
C CYS A 175 14.62 6.32 -3.92
N GLY A 176 14.88 7.59 -3.64
CA GLY A 176 16.19 8.15 -3.41
C GLY A 176 16.23 8.94 -2.11
N VAL A 177 17.39 8.88 -1.44
CA VAL A 177 17.69 9.70 -0.26
C VAL A 177 19.06 10.31 -0.46
N VAL A 178 19.17 11.63 -0.40
CA VAL A 178 20.43 12.36 -0.55
C VAL A 178 20.82 12.97 0.79
N PHE A 179 21.93 12.48 1.33
CA PHE A 179 22.64 13.06 2.46
C PHE A 179 23.75 13.98 1.94
N PRO A 180 24.35 14.84 2.78
CA PRO A 180 25.49 15.65 2.37
C PRO A 180 26.73 14.83 1.97
N SER A 181 26.87 13.63 2.55
CA SER A 181 28.03 12.75 2.35
C SER A 181 27.78 11.61 1.37
N ASP A 182 26.53 11.19 1.18
CA ASP A 182 26.20 9.99 0.43
C ASP A 182 24.79 10.05 -0.17
N THR A 183 24.50 9.17 -1.12
CA THR A 183 23.18 9.02 -1.75
C THR A 183 22.75 7.57 -1.72
N LEU A 184 21.59 7.32 -1.13
CA LEU A 184 20.94 6.02 -1.13
C LEU A 184 19.88 5.97 -2.22
N SER A 185 19.77 4.81 -2.87
CA SER A 185 18.69 4.53 -3.80
C SER A 185 18.17 3.12 -3.56
N CYS A 186 16.85 2.95 -3.61
CA CYS A 186 16.20 1.66 -3.40
C CYS A 186 15.22 1.37 -4.54
N ARG A 187 15.35 0.18 -5.12
CA ARG A 187 14.41 -0.35 -6.10
C ARG A 187 13.24 -1.00 -5.39
N LEU A 188 12.03 -0.59 -5.74
CA LEU A 188 10.80 -1.15 -5.19
C LEU A 188 10.09 -2.03 -6.23
N HIS A 189 9.14 -2.83 -5.74
CA HIS A 189 8.32 -3.65 -6.62
C HIS A 189 7.47 -2.76 -7.54
N ASN A 190 7.29 -3.16 -8.79
CA ASN A 190 6.59 -2.35 -9.80
C ASN A 190 5.12 -2.06 -9.45
N CYS A 191 4.53 -2.88 -8.60
CA CYS A 191 3.15 -2.70 -8.10
C CYS A 191 3.02 -1.59 -7.04
N CYS A 192 4.14 -1.11 -6.47
CA CYS A 192 4.12 -0.03 -5.50
C CYS A 192 3.58 1.27 -6.13
N SER A 193 2.98 2.11 -5.29
CA SER A 193 2.54 3.45 -5.68
C SER A 193 3.67 4.46 -5.50
N VAL A 194 3.55 5.63 -6.12
CA VAL A 194 4.45 6.77 -5.84
C VAL A 194 4.47 7.07 -4.34
N PHE A 195 3.30 7.08 -3.69
CA PHE A 195 3.20 7.30 -2.24
C PHE A 195 3.98 6.25 -1.43
N THR A 196 4.00 5.00 -1.88
CA THR A 196 4.80 3.95 -1.23
C THR A 196 6.29 4.24 -1.39
N ALA A 197 6.72 4.71 -2.57
CA ALA A 197 8.11 5.09 -2.80
C ALA A 197 8.53 6.26 -1.90
N GLU A 198 7.72 7.31 -1.81
CA GLU A 198 7.95 8.45 -0.91
C GLU A 198 8.09 8.01 0.55
N LEU A 199 7.15 7.18 1.03
CA LEU A 199 7.19 6.68 2.40
C LEU A 199 8.42 5.80 2.67
N VAL A 200 8.84 5.00 1.70
CA VAL A 200 10.07 4.20 1.84
C VAL A 200 11.31 5.09 1.81
N ALA A 201 11.33 6.17 1.02
CA ALA A 201 12.41 7.16 1.04
C ALA A 201 12.59 7.76 2.44
N ILE A 202 11.49 8.22 3.04
CA ILE A 202 11.47 8.75 4.42
C ILE A 202 11.92 7.67 5.41
N PHE A 203 11.41 6.45 5.28
CA PHE A 203 11.77 5.34 6.16
C PHE A 203 13.28 5.03 6.10
N CYS A 204 13.86 4.94 4.90
CA CYS A 204 15.30 4.76 4.72
C CYS A 204 16.10 5.91 5.34
N ALA A 205 15.67 7.16 5.14
CA ALA A 205 16.30 8.31 5.77
C ALA A 205 16.32 8.19 7.30
N LEU A 206 15.18 7.83 7.91
CA LEU A 206 15.07 7.66 9.36
C LEU A 206 15.92 6.50 9.90
N GLN A 207 16.04 5.40 9.14
CA GLN A 207 16.88 4.27 9.53
C GLN A 207 18.36 4.65 9.62
N GLU A 208 18.87 5.43 8.66
CA GLU A 208 20.25 5.91 8.64
C GLU A 208 20.54 6.97 9.71
N ILE A 209 19.55 7.81 10.03
CA ILE A 209 19.67 8.83 11.06
C ILE A 209 19.64 8.21 12.47
N SER A 210 18.86 7.14 12.67
CA SER A 210 18.64 6.54 13.99
C SER A 210 19.91 6.20 14.80
N PRO A 211 20.99 5.65 14.20
CA PRO A 211 22.24 5.38 14.94
C PRO A 211 23.14 6.61 15.11
N SER A 212 22.84 7.74 14.47
CA SER A 212 23.70 8.93 14.52
C SER A 212 23.67 9.62 15.89
N ASN A 213 24.81 10.19 16.29
CA ASN A 213 24.90 11.04 17.47
C ASN A 213 24.35 12.45 17.23
N GLN A 214 24.19 12.86 15.96
CA GLN A 214 23.53 14.12 15.64
C GLN A 214 22.03 14.02 15.92
N ARG A 215 21.40 15.15 16.27
CA ARG A 215 19.97 15.22 16.57
C ARG A 215 19.19 16.20 15.69
N ASN A 216 19.92 17.07 14.98
CA ASN A 216 19.33 18.17 14.21
C ASN A 216 19.35 17.80 12.72
N PHE A 217 18.30 17.11 12.28
CA PHE A 217 18.08 16.77 10.89
C PHE A 217 16.83 17.45 10.36
N ILE A 218 16.85 17.83 9.09
CA ILE A 218 15.68 18.33 8.38
C ILE A 218 15.46 17.47 7.14
N LEU A 219 14.33 16.75 7.12
CA LEU A 219 13.93 15.96 5.96
C LEU A 219 13.15 16.86 5.01
N ILE A 220 13.59 16.89 3.75
CA ILE A 220 13.03 17.73 2.69
C ILE A 220 12.48 16.79 1.61
N LEU A 221 11.18 16.85 1.41
CA LEU A 221 10.48 16.11 0.36
C LEU A 221 10.58 16.87 -0.96
N ILE A 222 11.01 16.18 -2.02
CA ILE A 222 11.05 16.72 -3.37
C ILE A 222 9.80 16.19 -4.10
N ALA A 223 8.93 17.09 -4.59
CA ALA A 223 7.65 16.74 -5.24
C ALA A 223 7.25 17.73 -6.36
#